data_AF-V4SXZ1-F1
#
_entry.id   AF-V4SXZ1-F1
#
_cell.length_a   1.000
_cell.length_b   1.000
_cell.length_c   1.000
_cell.angle_alpha   90.00
_cell.angle_beta   90.00
_cell.angle_gamma   90.00
#
_symmetry.space_group_name_H-M   'P 1'
#
loop_
_entity.id
_entity.type
_entity.pdbx_description
1 polymer ?
#
loop_
_entity_poly.entity_id
_entity_poly.type
_entity_poly.pdbx_seq_one_letter_code
_entity_poly.pdbx_strand_id
1 'polypeptide(L)'
;MPLDPLEPPKLKHKRVPKASGSLPVPVMHSPPRPVTVKDQLDWRIPPCISNWKNPQRFTIPLDKRLAAEGRGLLQVQVNEGFAKLSEALYLAEQKAREAIEIRFKVQMEMLTKEKERKEQQLRDLARKAMETLKESEQGLLRERERERERIHEKRRRERKRERNLLAKDVAMGKKNSKIVRDRDRDVSEKVALGMASIGGGGRAGEVTYDARLFNQKKGMDSGFATDGDQYNVYDKGLFTAQPTLSTLYRPKKDVDAEIYGVNADEQLEKIRKTDRFKPDKAFAGASERSGTRDGPVKFEKEAEEADPFGLDRFMTKVKKGRK
;
A
#
# COMPACT_ATOMS: atom_id res chain seq x y z
N MET A 1 -61.67 16.98 -84.69
CA MET A 1 -62.47 17.42 -83.52
C MET A 1 -61.61 18.33 -82.67
N PRO A 2 -62.15 19.43 -82.11
CA PRO A 2 -61.41 20.26 -81.15
C PRO A 2 -60.95 19.39 -79.97
N LEU A 3 -59.68 19.50 -79.58
CA LEU A 3 -59.11 18.80 -78.44
C LEU A 3 -59.34 19.63 -77.17
N ASP A 4 -59.86 19.01 -76.12
CA ASP A 4 -60.13 19.67 -74.84
C ASP A 4 -58.79 20.01 -74.14
N PRO A 5 -58.52 21.30 -73.86
CA PRO A 5 -57.27 21.72 -73.25
C PRO A 5 -57.11 21.30 -71.78
N LEU A 6 -58.16 20.83 -71.11
CA LEU A 6 -58.12 20.37 -69.71
C LEU A 6 -58.16 18.85 -69.56
N GLU A 7 -58.20 18.09 -70.67
CA GLU A 7 -58.29 16.64 -70.61
C GLU A 7 -56.93 15.99 -70.27
N PRO A 8 -56.84 15.10 -69.25
CA PRO A 8 -55.58 14.51 -68.84
C PRO A 8 -55.04 13.51 -69.87
N PRO A 9 -53.71 13.23 -69.89
CA PRO A 9 -53.10 12.31 -70.83
C PRO A 9 -53.71 10.90 -70.76
N LYS A 10 -54.31 10.46 -71.87
CA LYS A 10 -55.06 9.20 -71.96
C LYS A 10 -54.18 7.94 -71.94
N LEU A 11 -52.89 8.05 -72.25
CA LEU A 11 -52.00 6.90 -72.43
C LEU A 11 -50.84 6.92 -71.42
N LYS A 12 -50.54 5.75 -70.84
CA LYS A 12 -49.36 5.55 -69.99
C LYS A 12 -48.16 5.14 -70.86
N HIS A 13 -47.03 5.80 -70.69
CA HIS A 13 -45.79 5.43 -71.39
C HIS A 13 -45.21 4.13 -70.85
N LYS A 14 -44.99 3.14 -71.73
CA LYS A 14 -44.27 1.89 -71.41
C LYS A 14 -42.80 2.05 -71.84
N ARG A 15 -41.85 1.94 -70.90
CA ARG A 15 -40.42 1.91 -71.23
C ARG A 15 -40.06 0.55 -71.83
N VAL A 16 -39.56 0.56 -73.06
CA VAL A 16 -39.07 -0.61 -73.78
C VAL A 16 -37.54 -0.61 -73.69
N PRO A 17 -36.85 -1.79 -73.66
CA PRO A 17 -35.40 -1.83 -73.78
C PRO A 17 -34.89 -1.02 -74.97
N LYS A 18 -33.72 -0.41 -74.82
CA LYS A 18 -33.13 0.42 -75.87
C LYS A 18 -32.97 -0.41 -77.13
N ALA A 19 -33.50 0.08 -78.25
CA ALA A 19 -33.34 -0.58 -79.55
C ALA A 19 -31.84 -0.78 -79.85
N SER A 20 -31.51 -1.87 -80.54
CA SER A 20 -30.15 -2.12 -81.02
C SER A 20 -29.66 -0.89 -81.79
N GLY A 21 -28.48 -0.38 -81.43
CA GLY A 21 -27.88 0.77 -82.10
C GLY A 21 -27.55 0.48 -83.57
N SER A 22 -27.08 1.50 -84.27
CA SER A 22 -26.48 1.32 -85.60
C SER A 22 -25.34 0.30 -85.54
N LEU A 23 -25.07 -0.36 -86.67
CA LEU A 23 -23.95 -1.30 -86.78
C LEU A 23 -22.64 -0.66 -86.27
N PRO A 24 -21.77 -1.45 -85.61
CA PRO A 24 -20.51 -0.92 -85.08
C PRO A 24 -19.66 -0.36 -86.23
N VAL A 25 -19.25 0.89 -86.10
CA VAL A 25 -18.37 1.56 -87.08
C VAL A 25 -16.98 0.92 -87.03
N PRO A 26 -16.33 0.63 -88.18
CA PRO A 26 -14.97 0.10 -88.19
C PRO A 26 -13.97 1.04 -87.52
N VAL A 27 -13.21 0.55 -86.56
CA VAL A 27 -12.15 1.32 -85.91
C VAL A 27 -10.82 1.04 -86.63
N MET A 28 -10.28 2.06 -87.29
CA MET A 28 -9.02 1.98 -88.04
C MET A 28 -7.82 2.24 -87.11
N HIS A 29 -7.41 1.23 -86.34
CA HIS A 29 -6.21 1.30 -85.52
C HIS A 29 -4.93 1.16 -86.34
N SER A 30 -3.81 1.72 -85.84
CA SER A 30 -2.48 1.37 -86.35
C SER A 30 -2.17 -0.11 -86.10
N PRO A 31 -1.23 -0.72 -86.85
CA PRO A 31 -0.78 -2.09 -86.58
C PRO A 31 -0.39 -2.29 -85.10
N PRO A 32 -0.71 -3.44 -84.50
CA PRO A 32 -0.42 -3.70 -83.09
C PRO A 32 1.10 -3.71 -82.87
N ARG A 33 1.56 -2.95 -81.88
CA ARG A 33 2.95 -2.99 -81.43
C ARG A 33 3.14 -4.22 -80.54
N PRO A 34 4.19 -5.02 -80.73
CA PRO A 34 4.45 -6.17 -79.87
C PRO A 34 4.78 -5.67 -78.46
N VAL A 35 4.07 -6.19 -77.46
CA VAL A 35 4.34 -5.91 -76.06
C VAL A 35 5.58 -6.72 -75.64
N THR A 36 6.55 -6.08 -75.00
CA THR A 36 7.70 -6.81 -74.48
C THR A 36 7.33 -7.58 -73.22
N VAL A 37 7.98 -8.71 -72.97
CA VAL A 37 7.75 -9.51 -71.74
C VAL A 37 8.03 -8.68 -70.49
N LYS A 38 9.02 -7.79 -70.55
CA LYS A 38 9.36 -6.88 -69.46
C LYS A 38 8.22 -5.91 -69.16
N ASP A 39 7.68 -5.24 -70.18
CA ASP A 39 6.56 -4.33 -70.01
C ASP A 39 5.36 -5.06 -69.39
N GLN A 40 5.05 -6.27 -69.86
CA GLN A 40 3.95 -7.04 -69.29
C GLN A 40 4.14 -7.38 -67.81
N LEU A 41 5.38 -7.65 -67.37
CA LEU A 41 5.70 -7.92 -65.97
C LEU A 41 5.65 -6.67 -65.10
N ASP A 42 6.19 -5.55 -65.57
CA ASP A 42 6.20 -4.27 -64.85
C ASP A 42 4.76 -3.76 -64.62
N TRP A 43 3.85 -4.05 -65.55
CA TRP A 43 2.43 -3.71 -65.45
C TRP A 43 1.58 -4.77 -64.73
N ARG A 44 2.20 -5.79 -64.11
CA ARG A 44 1.48 -6.79 -63.31
C ARG A 44 1.12 -6.23 -61.94
N ILE A 45 -0.15 -5.85 -61.77
CA ILE A 45 -0.67 -5.32 -60.51
C ILE A 45 -0.78 -6.43 -59.44
N PRO A 46 -0.17 -6.28 -58.25
CA PRO A 46 -0.32 -7.23 -57.15
C PRO A 46 -1.78 -7.33 -56.65
N PRO A 47 -2.22 -8.50 -56.17
CA PRO A 47 -3.56 -8.65 -55.61
C PRO A 47 -3.73 -7.81 -54.34
N CYS A 48 -4.90 -7.19 -54.18
CA CYS A 48 -5.24 -6.43 -53.00
C CYS A 48 -5.63 -7.36 -51.84
N ILE A 49 -4.71 -7.53 -50.89
CA ILE A 49 -4.97 -8.26 -49.64
C ILE A 49 -5.24 -7.22 -48.56
N SER A 50 -6.45 -7.24 -48.01
CA SER A 50 -6.85 -6.28 -46.98
C SER A 50 -6.80 -6.88 -45.59
N ASN A 51 -6.39 -6.07 -44.60
CA ASN A 51 -6.40 -6.47 -43.19
C ASN A 51 -7.81 -6.50 -42.56
N TRP A 52 -8.81 -5.93 -43.24
CA TRP A 52 -10.17 -5.77 -42.70
C TRP A 52 -11.22 -6.66 -43.39
N LYS A 53 -11.14 -6.84 -44.71
CA LYS A 53 -12.20 -7.48 -45.51
C LYS A 53 -11.68 -8.72 -46.22
N ASN A 54 -12.44 -9.80 -46.09
CA ASN A 54 -12.24 -11.04 -46.84
C ASN A 54 -13.61 -11.62 -47.26
N PRO A 55 -14.28 -11.03 -48.26
CA PRO A 55 -15.67 -11.38 -48.61
C PRO A 55 -15.79 -12.82 -49.14
N GLN A 56 -14.80 -13.27 -49.91
CA GLN A 56 -14.74 -14.62 -50.48
C GLN A 56 -14.06 -15.63 -49.53
N ARG A 57 -13.69 -15.21 -48.32
CA ARG A 57 -13.09 -16.04 -47.26
C ARG A 57 -11.88 -16.85 -47.71
N PHE A 58 -11.01 -16.27 -48.53
CA PHE A 58 -9.76 -16.93 -48.93
C PHE A 58 -8.86 -17.24 -47.74
N THR A 59 -8.24 -18.42 -47.74
CA THR A 59 -7.18 -18.79 -46.81
C THR A 59 -5.88 -18.15 -47.28
N ILE A 60 -5.49 -17.06 -46.61
CA ILE A 60 -4.31 -16.26 -46.96
C ILE A 60 -3.27 -16.44 -45.86
N PRO A 61 -2.01 -16.81 -46.20
CA PRO A 61 -0.95 -17.00 -45.22
C PRO A 61 -0.56 -15.68 -44.53
N LEU A 62 0.05 -15.79 -43.35
CA LEU A 62 0.32 -14.65 -42.48
C LEU A 62 1.31 -13.64 -43.07
N ASP A 63 2.33 -14.13 -43.79
CA ASP A 63 3.31 -13.27 -44.48
C ASP A 63 2.63 -12.29 -45.44
N LYS A 64 1.66 -12.76 -46.24
CA LYS A 64 0.95 -11.91 -47.21
C LYS A 64 -0.04 -10.95 -46.57
N ARG A 65 -0.59 -11.28 -45.41
CA ARG A 65 -1.43 -10.35 -44.63
C ARG A 65 -0.58 -9.26 -43.99
N LEU A 66 0.55 -9.64 -43.40
CA LEU A 66 1.42 -8.73 -42.66
C LEU A 66 2.32 -7.88 -43.58
N ALA A 67 2.58 -8.33 -44.81
CA ALA A 67 3.38 -7.60 -45.79
C ALA A 67 2.90 -6.17 -46.08
N ALA A 68 1.58 -5.93 -46.01
CA ALA A 68 1.00 -4.61 -46.25
C ALA A 68 1.07 -3.67 -45.03
N GLU A 69 1.43 -4.18 -43.84
CA GLU A 69 1.29 -3.43 -42.59
C GLU A 69 2.38 -2.36 -42.41
N GLY A 70 3.50 -2.43 -43.15
CA GLY A 70 4.55 -1.40 -43.17
C GLY A 70 5.24 -1.14 -41.83
N ARG A 71 4.77 -1.73 -40.72
CA ARG A 71 5.33 -1.57 -39.37
C ARG A 71 6.77 -2.05 -39.27
N GLY A 72 7.14 -3.08 -40.04
CA GLY A 72 8.51 -3.55 -40.14
C GLY A 72 9.45 -2.58 -40.86
N LEU A 73 8.90 -1.58 -41.57
CA LEU A 73 9.65 -0.51 -42.23
C LEU A 73 9.85 0.72 -41.33
N LEU A 74 9.07 0.84 -40.25
CA LEU A 74 9.21 1.92 -39.28
C LEU A 74 10.35 1.63 -38.32
N GLN A 75 11.50 2.24 -38.55
CA GLN A 75 12.57 2.26 -37.56
C GLN A 75 12.24 3.31 -36.49
N VAL A 76 11.78 2.85 -35.33
CA VAL A 76 11.51 3.74 -34.19
C VAL A 76 12.86 4.26 -33.66
N GLN A 77 13.14 5.54 -33.93
CA GLN A 77 14.29 6.25 -33.40
C GLN A 77 13.88 7.06 -32.18
N VAL A 78 14.72 7.10 -31.14
CA VAL A 78 14.49 7.87 -29.92
C VAL A 78 15.34 9.14 -29.95
N ASN A 79 14.73 10.27 -29.65
CA ASN A 79 15.41 11.57 -29.59
C ASN A 79 16.32 11.67 -28.36
N GLU A 80 17.53 12.23 -28.51
CA GLU A 80 18.47 12.50 -27.42
C GLU A 80 17.92 13.45 -26.34
N GLY A 81 16.92 14.27 -26.68
CA GLY A 81 16.25 15.14 -25.71
C GLY A 81 15.67 14.38 -24.51
N PHE A 82 15.23 13.14 -24.71
CA PHE A 82 14.72 12.29 -23.62
C PHE A 82 15.81 11.92 -22.61
N ALA A 83 17.04 11.66 -23.07
CA ALA A 83 18.17 11.36 -22.20
C ALA A 83 18.60 12.59 -21.39
N LYS A 84 18.68 13.75 -22.05
CA LYS A 84 19.00 15.03 -21.39
C LYS A 84 17.97 15.38 -20.32
N LEU A 85 16.68 15.15 -20.61
CA LEU A 85 15.60 15.37 -19.63
C LEU A 85 15.71 14.43 -18.44
N SER A 86 15.92 13.13 -18.68
CA SER A 86 16.04 12.18 -17.57
C SER A 86 17.25 12.49 -16.68
N GLU A 87 18.39 12.84 -17.28
CA GLU A 87 19.59 13.23 -16.52
C GLU A 87 19.36 14.49 -15.70
N ALA A 88 18.72 15.51 -16.29
CA ALA A 88 18.39 16.74 -15.59
C ALA A 88 17.47 16.49 -14.38
N LEU A 89 16.48 15.60 -14.52
CA LEU A 89 15.59 15.22 -13.42
C LEU A 89 16.34 14.45 -12.32
N TYR A 90 17.22 13.51 -12.67
CA TYR A 90 18.04 12.80 -11.69
C TYR A 90 18.94 13.75 -10.89
N LEU A 91 19.59 14.71 -11.56
CA LEU A 91 20.43 15.71 -10.89
C LEU A 91 19.62 16.67 -10.02
N ALA A 92 18.44 17.09 -10.50
CA ALA A 92 17.54 17.94 -9.73
C ALA A 92 17.05 17.24 -8.47
N GLU A 93 16.71 15.95 -8.56
CA GLU A 93 16.29 15.14 -7.41
C GLU A 93 17.40 15.02 -6.36
N GLN A 94 18.62 14.68 -6.77
CA GLN A 94 19.76 14.57 -5.85
C GLN A 94 20.00 15.89 -5.11
N LYS A 95 20.04 17.02 -5.83
CA LYS A 95 20.21 18.35 -5.22
C LYS A 95 19.05 18.71 -4.28
N ALA A 96 17.82 18.35 -4.64
CA ALA A 96 16.67 18.60 -3.79
C ALA A 96 16.75 17.82 -2.46
N ARG A 97 17.17 16.54 -2.52
CA ARG A 97 17.37 15.70 -1.32
C ARG A 97 18.47 16.26 -0.42
N GLU A 98 19.61 16.64 -0.99
CA GLU A 98 20.71 17.27 -0.24
C GLU A 98 20.27 18.58 0.42
N ALA A 99 19.55 19.44 -0.30
CA ALA A 99 19.04 20.68 0.24
C ALA A 99 18.06 20.46 1.41
N ILE A 100 17.19 19.45 1.30
CA ILE A 100 16.28 19.05 2.38
C ILE A 100 17.06 18.54 3.59
N GLU A 101 18.06 17.68 3.39
CA GLU A 101 18.87 17.14 4.47
C GLU A 101 19.65 18.23 5.22
N ILE A 102 20.24 19.17 4.49
CA ILE A 102 20.96 20.31 5.07
C ILE A 102 19.99 21.18 5.88
N ARG A 103 18.82 21.52 5.32
CA ARG A 103 17.79 22.30 6.03
C ARG A 103 17.33 21.60 7.30
N PHE A 104 17.11 20.29 7.23
CA PHE A 104 16.71 19.47 8.36
C PHE A 104 17.78 19.47 9.45
N LYS A 105 19.06 19.30 9.10
CA LYS A 105 20.19 19.38 10.05
C LYS A 105 20.25 20.74 10.74
N VAL A 106 20.17 21.83 9.97
CA VAL A 106 20.16 23.19 10.52
C VAL A 106 18.97 23.42 11.45
N GLN A 107 17.77 22.95 11.07
CA GLN A 107 16.59 23.05 11.91
C GLN A 107 16.74 22.26 13.22
N MET A 108 17.31 21.06 13.16
CA MET A 108 17.57 20.26 14.35
C MET A 108 18.59 20.95 15.27
N GLU A 109 19.67 21.51 14.73
CA GLU A 109 20.64 22.28 15.52
C GLU A 109 20.05 23.54 16.15
N MET A 110 19.14 24.24 15.46
CA MET A 110 18.43 25.39 16.04
C MET A 110 17.53 24.94 17.20
N LEU A 111 16.80 23.84 17.02
CA LEU A 111 15.94 23.28 18.06
C LEU A 111 16.72 22.78 19.28
N THR A 112 17.88 22.16 19.10
CA THR A 112 18.75 21.75 20.23
C THR A 112 19.28 22.97 20.96
N LYS A 113 19.79 23.98 20.25
CA LYS A 113 20.24 25.25 20.86
C LYS A 113 19.12 25.96 21.62
N GLU A 114 17.89 25.97 21.09
CA GLU A 114 16.74 26.53 21.79
C GLU A 114 16.38 25.74 23.06
N LYS A 115 16.45 24.40 23.01
CA LYS A 115 16.25 23.54 24.18
C LYS A 115 17.31 23.79 25.24
N GLU A 116 18.58 23.85 24.86
CA GLU A 116 19.70 24.15 25.77
C GLU A 116 19.54 25.53 26.42
N ARG A 117 19.15 26.56 25.65
CA ARG A 117 18.85 27.89 26.20
C ARG A 117 17.70 27.86 27.20
N LYS A 118 16.61 27.13 26.89
CA LYS A 118 15.49 26.95 27.81
C LYS A 118 15.91 26.20 29.08
N GLU A 119 16.74 25.16 28.96
CA GLU A 119 17.27 24.42 30.10
C GLU A 119 18.17 25.30 30.98
N GLN A 120 19.05 26.10 30.37
CA GLN A 120 19.87 27.08 31.09
C GLN A 120 19.00 28.11 31.83
N GLN A 121 17.98 28.66 31.17
CA GLN A 121 17.03 29.58 31.82
C GLN A 121 16.32 28.93 33.02
N LEU A 122 15.86 27.68 32.88
CA LEU A 122 15.25 26.94 33.98
C LEU A 122 16.25 26.65 35.10
N ARG A 123 17.51 26.35 34.78
CA ARG A 123 18.58 26.12 35.75
C ARG A 123 18.93 27.38 36.52
N ASP A 124 18.97 28.53 35.86
CA ASP A 124 19.20 29.84 36.50
C ASP A 124 18.04 30.24 37.38
N LEU A 125 16.80 30.02 36.93
CA LEU A 125 15.59 30.22 37.73
C LEU A 125 15.62 29.32 38.98
N ALA A 126 15.98 28.05 38.84
CA ALA A 126 16.11 27.12 39.95
C ALA A 126 17.22 27.52 40.92
N ARG A 127 18.38 28.00 40.43
CA ARG A 127 19.46 28.54 41.27
C ARG A 127 19.00 29.74 42.09
N LYS A 128 18.34 30.71 41.45
CA LYS A 128 17.78 31.88 42.15
C LYS A 128 16.74 31.46 43.19
N ALA A 129 15.85 30.53 42.86
CA ALA A 129 14.89 29.99 43.81
C ALA A 129 15.57 29.34 45.02
N MET A 130 16.62 28.53 44.80
CA MET A 130 17.42 27.92 45.87
C MET A 130 18.16 28.95 46.72
N GLU A 131 18.71 30.01 46.12
CA GLU A 131 19.34 31.11 46.85
C GLU A 131 18.33 31.83 47.75
N THR A 132 17.15 32.16 47.23
CA THR A 132 16.09 32.79 48.04
C THR A 132 15.61 31.88 49.18
N LEU A 133 15.50 30.57 48.95
CA LEU A 133 15.19 29.61 50.00
C LEU A 133 16.30 29.56 51.05
N LYS A 134 17.56 29.53 50.64
CA LYS A 134 18.71 29.53 51.57
C LYS A 134 18.80 30.82 52.38
N GLU A 135 18.53 31.97 51.77
CA GLU A 135 18.44 33.26 52.48
C GLU A 135 17.28 33.28 53.47
N SER A 136 16.12 32.73 53.08
CA SER A 136 14.96 32.60 53.97
C SER A 136 15.25 31.64 55.14
N GLU A 137 15.94 30.53 54.88
CA GLU A 137 16.38 29.58 55.91
C GLU A 137 17.42 30.21 56.83
N GLN A 138 18.39 30.97 56.32
CA GLN A 138 19.34 31.71 57.15
C GLN A 138 18.64 32.80 57.97
N GLY A 139 17.63 33.46 57.41
CA GLY A 139 16.76 34.39 58.13
C GLY A 139 16.02 33.70 59.27
N LEU A 140 15.37 32.57 58.99
CA LEU A 140 14.66 31.74 59.97
C LEU A 140 15.61 31.12 61.01
N LEU A 141 16.85 30.77 60.64
CA LEU A 141 17.86 30.26 61.58
C LEU A 141 18.33 31.38 62.51
N ARG A 142 18.63 32.58 61.99
CA ARG A 142 18.96 33.76 62.82
C ARG A 142 17.80 34.17 63.71
N GLU A 143 16.57 34.08 63.20
CA GLU A 143 15.37 34.34 63.99
C GLU A 143 15.17 33.27 65.06
N ARG A 144 15.34 31.99 64.74
CA ARG A 144 15.34 30.88 65.71
C ARG A 144 16.46 30.99 66.72
N GLU A 145 17.64 31.49 66.37
CA GLU A 145 18.75 31.73 67.30
C GLU A 145 18.40 32.86 68.26
N ARG A 146 17.88 33.98 67.76
CA ARG A 146 17.36 35.07 68.60
C ARG A 146 16.19 34.61 69.47
N GLU A 147 15.32 33.76 68.94
CA GLU A 147 14.21 33.19 69.69
C GLU A 147 14.70 32.19 70.73
N ARG A 148 15.71 31.38 70.44
CA ARG A 148 16.40 30.51 71.41
C ARG A 148 17.07 31.33 72.50
N GLU A 149 17.76 32.41 72.18
CA GLU A 149 18.34 33.33 73.17
C GLU A 149 17.25 33.99 74.02
N ARG A 150 16.16 34.47 73.39
CA ARG A 150 14.97 34.97 74.11
C ARG A 150 14.33 33.90 74.98
N ILE A 151 14.30 32.63 74.56
CA ILE A 151 13.81 31.49 75.35
C ILE A 151 14.78 31.17 76.48
N HIS A 152 16.09 31.25 76.29
CA HIS A 152 17.08 31.04 77.35
C HIS A 152 17.01 32.17 78.39
N GLU A 153 16.87 33.41 77.94
CA GLU A 153 16.71 34.57 78.80
C GLU A 153 15.36 34.55 79.51
N LYS A 154 14.26 34.23 78.80
CA LYS A 154 12.95 33.98 79.39
C LYS A 154 13.01 32.81 80.35
N ARG A 155 13.60 31.65 80.05
CA ARG A 155 13.79 30.51 80.99
C ARG A 155 14.68 30.86 82.17
N ARG A 156 15.63 31.79 82.04
CA ARG A 156 16.46 32.27 83.16
C ARG A 156 15.66 33.22 84.06
N ARG A 157 14.80 34.04 83.45
CA ARG A 157 13.87 34.96 84.12
C ARG A 157 12.64 34.25 84.68
N GLU A 158 12.26 33.14 84.05
CA GLU A 158 11.18 32.22 84.39
C GLU A 158 11.67 31.27 85.46
N ARG A 159 12.84 30.63 85.39
CA ARG A 159 13.41 29.95 86.58
C ARG A 159 13.51 30.88 87.80
N LYS A 160 13.67 32.21 87.61
CA LYS A 160 13.54 33.21 88.68
C LYS A 160 12.08 33.46 89.12
N ARG A 161 11.11 33.46 88.20
CA ARG A 161 9.67 33.64 88.49
C ARG A 161 8.99 32.36 88.95
N GLU A 162 9.23 31.23 88.31
CA GLU A 162 8.92 29.85 88.67
C GLU A 162 9.56 29.45 89.99
N ARG A 163 10.78 29.87 90.37
CA ARG A 163 11.21 29.71 91.78
C ARG A 163 10.27 30.45 92.75
N ASN A 164 9.63 31.53 92.33
CA ASN A 164 8.62 32.27 93.10
C ASN A 164 7.17 31.75 92.89
N LEU A 165 6.87 31.04 91.79
CA LEU A 165 5.53 30.59 91.40
C LEU A 165 5.33 29.09 91.62
N LEU A 166 6.38 28.28 91.53
CA LEU A 166 6.46 26.86 91.93
C LEU A 166 6.53 26.72 93.46
N ALA A 167 7.02 27.75 94.15
CA ALA A 167 6.72 27.94 95.57
C ALA A 167 5.22 28.19 95.85
N LYS A 168 4.45 28.63 94.84
CA LYS A 168 3.01 28.92 94.90
C LYS A 168 2.13 27.79 94.31
N ASP A 169 2.64 27.02 93.34
CA ASP A 169 1.90 25.98 92.62
C ASP A 169 2.20 24.56 93.13
N VAL A 170 3.35 24.32 93.79
CA VAL A 170 3.52 23.12 94.64
C VAL A 170 2.52 23.15 95.81
N ALA A 171 2.02 24.32 96.19
CA ALA A 171 0.89 24.45 97.11
C ALA A 171 -0.49 24.14 96.49
N MET A 172 -0.62 23.99 95.16
CA MET A 172 -1.93 23.90 94.46
C MET A 172 -2.09 22.77 93.41
N GLY A 173 -1.11 21.87 93.25
CA GLY A 173 -1.27 20.48 92.75
C GLY A 173 -2.17 20.22 91.53
N LYS A 174 -1.84 20.72 90.32
CA LYS A 174 -2.58 20.40 89.08
C LYS A 174 -1.78 19.51 88.10
N LYS A 175 -2.44 18.47 87.56
CA LYS A 175 -1.90 17.48 86.59
C LYS A 175 -2.32 17.83 85.15
N ASN A 176 -1.40 17.67 84.19
CA ASN A 176 -1.60 18.00 82.76
C ASN A 176 -2.61 17.06 82.06
N SER A 177 -3.40 17.63 81.14
CA SER A 177 -4.58 17.00 80.51
C SER A 177 -4.28 16.22 79.21
N LYS A 178 -5.23 15.35 78.85
CA LYS A 178 -5.24 14.40 77.71
C LYS A 178 -4.93 15.00 76.33
N ILE A 179 -5.20 16.29 76.13
CA ILE A 179 -4.96 17.00 74.86
C ILE A 179 -3.47 17.08 74.50
N VAL A 180 -2.57 17.09 75.48
CA VAL A 180 -1.13 17.12 75.23
C VAL A 180 -0.65 15.76 74.68
N ARG A 181 -1.24 14.64 75.13
CA ARG A 181 -0.87 13.29 74.66
C ARG A 181 -1.25 13.01 73.20
N ASP A 182 -2.38 13.53 72.72
CA ASP A 182 -2.86 13.22 71.37
C ASP A 182 -2.12 14.04 70.29
N ARG A 183 -1.49 15.15 70.67
CA ARG A 183 -0.71 15.99 69.77
C ARG A 183 0.68 15.41 69.47
N ASP A 184 1.19 14.57 70.38
CA ASP A 184 2.52 13.94 70.31
C ASP A 184 2.48 12.51 69.72
N ARG A 185 1.38 12.08 69.08
CA ARG A 185 1.31 10.74 68.45
C ARG A 185 2.06 10.68 67.12
N ASP A 186 2.91 9.67 67.00
CA ASP A 186 3.79 9.44 65.86
C ASP A 186 3.07 9.03 64.56
N VAL A 187 3.67 9.35 63.42
CA VAL A 187 3.11 9.13 62.08
C VAL A 187 2.86 7.64 61.79
N SER A 188 3.68 6.75 62.35
CA SER A 188 3.52 5.29 62.26
C SER A 188 2.27 4.80 63.01
N GLU A 189 1.92 5.40 64.15
CA GLU A 189 0.69 5.07 64.88
C GLU A 189 -0.57 5.56 64.16
N LYS A 190 -0.47 6.69 63.44
CA LYS A 190 -1.55 7.17 62.57
C LYS A 190 -1.78 6.25 61.36
N VAL A 191 -0.72 5.66 60.82
CA VAL A 191 -0.80 4.67 59.73
C VAL A 191 -1.33 3.33 60.24
N ALA A 192 -0.90 2.88 61.43
CA ALA A 192 -1.40 1.66 62.06
C ALA A 192 -2.89 1.73 62.46
N LEU A 193 -3.40 2.93 62.74
CA LEU A 193 -4.82 3.18 63.01
C LEU A 193 -5.68 3.33 61.73
N GLY A 194 -5.09 3.11 60.54
CA GLY A 194 -5.82 3.09 59.27
C GLY A 194 -6.36 4.43 58.80
N MET A 195 -5.93 5.55 59.39
CA MET A 195 -6.42 6.89 59.04
C MET A 195 -5.80 7.47 57.76
N ALA A 196 -4.88 6.75 57.10
CA ALA A 196 -4.24 7.18 55.86
C ALA A 196 -4.59 6.23 54.71
N SER A 197 -5.74 6.46 54.06
CA SER A 197 -6.03 5.86 52.76
C SER A 197 -6.15 6.97 51.72
N ILE A 198 -5.12 7.14 50.90
CA ILE A 198 -5.22 7.78 49.58
C ILE A 198 -4.43 6.92 48.61
N GLY A 199 -4.99 5.76 48.30
CA GLY A 199 -4.49 4.88 47.24
C GLY A 199 -5.67 4.40 46.41
N GLY A 200 -5.91 5.04 45.25
CA GLY A 200 -6.68 4.44 44.17
C GLY A 200 -8.05 5.04 43.83
N GLY A 201 -8.37 6.26 44.25
CA GLY A 201 -9.67 6.89 43.95
C GLY A 201 -9.57 8.29 43.33
N GLY A 202 -8.60 8.54 42.45
CA GLY A 202 -8.27 9.92 42.05
C GLY A 202 -7.81 10.17 40.62
N ARG A 203 -8.02 9.26 39.67
CA ARG A 203 -7.83 9.52 38.24
C ARG A 203 -8.82 8.72 37.38
N ALA A 204 -10.09 9.09 37.45
CA ALA A 204 -11.09 8.71 36.46
C ALA A 204 -12.15 9.82 36.39
N GLY A 205 -11.71 11.00 35.92
CA GLY A 205 -12.61 12.12 35.62
C GLY A 205 -13.31 11.98 34.27
N GLU A 206 -13.12 10.86 33.56
CA GLU A 206 -13.80 10.55 32.31
C GLU A 206 -14.57 9.24 32.45
N VAL A 207 -15.80 9.24 31.93
CA VAL A 207 -16.65 8.05 31.81
C VAL A 207 -15.86 6.97 31.09
N THR A 208 -15.59 5.84 31.76
CA THR A 208 -14.90 4.71 31.14
C THR A 208 -15.77 4.14 30.02
N TYR A 209 -15.43 4.41 28.77
CA TYR A 209 -16.11 3.83 27.61
C TYR A 209 -15.68 2.37 27.39
N ASP A 210 -16.60 1.56 26.87
CA ASP A 210 -16.35 0.15 26.50
C ASP A 210 -15.29 0.06 25.39
N ALA A 211 -14.27 -0.78 25.57
CA ALA A 211 -13.21 -1.02 24.61
C ALA A 211 -13.72 -1.42 23.20
N ARG A 212 -14.90 -2.04 23.11
CA ARG A 212 -15.54 -2.43 21.84
C ARG A 212 -16.01 -1.24 21.00
N LEU A 213 -16.11 -0.05 21.60
CA LEU A 213 -16.52 1.17 20.90
C LEU A 213 -15.38 1.83 20.12
N PHE A 214 -14.13 1.71 20.60
CA PHE A 214 -12.99 2.47 20.06
C PHE A 214 -12.46 2.00 18.70
N ASN A 215 -12.88 0.83 18.22
CA ASN A 215 -12.42 0.24 16.95
C ASN A 215 -13.54 0.07 15.92
N GLN A 216 -14.66 0.79 16.05
CA GLN A 216 -15.73 0.76 15.06
C GLN A 216 -15.47 1.81 13.96
N LYS A 217 -15.37 1.37 12.70
CA LYS A 217 -15.15 2.23 11.51
C LYS A 217 -16.34 3.15 11.15
N LYS A 218 -17.25 3.44 12.09
CA LYS A 218 -18.47 4.19 11.80
C LYS A 218 -18.18 5.69 11.88
N GLY A 219 -18.27 6.41 10.77
CA GLY A 219 -18.25 7.89 10.75
C GLY A 219 -17.29 8.57 9.78
N MET A 220 -16.31 7.87 9.20
CA MET A 220 -15.45 8.46 8.15
C MET A 220 -15.96 8.19 6.73
N ASP A 221 -16.62 7.06 6.50
CA ASP A 221 -17.03 6.63 5.15
C ASP A 221 -18.43 7.11 4.75
N SER A 222 -19.28 7.51 5.72
CA SER A 222 -20.67 7.88 5.50
C SER A 222 -20.87 9.40 5.59
N GLY A 223 -20.48 10.14 4.55
CA GLY A 223 -20.73 11.59 4.52
C GLY A 223 -19.98 12.43 3.50
N PHE A 224 -19.00 11.85 2.77
CA PHE A 224 -18.28 12.58 1.73
C PHE A 224 -18.82 12.25 0.34
N ALA A 225 -20.04 12.71 0.04
CA ALA A 225 -20.57 12.72 -1.31
C ALA A 225 -20.22 14.08 -1.94
N THR A 226 -19.02 14.19 -2.49
CA THR A 226 -18.71 15.28 -3.42
C THR A 226 -19.29 14.93 -4.77
N ASP A 227 -20.13 15.84 -5.27
CA ASP A 227 -20.79 15.83 -6.57
C ASP A 227 -22.01 14.89 -6.69
N GLY A 228 -23.11 15.46 -7.19
CA GLY A 228 -24.47 14.90 -7.19
C GLY A 228 -24.70 13.64 -8.04
N ASP A 229 -23.63 12.99 -8.49
CA ASP A 229 -23.66 11.76 -9.30
C ASP A 229 -23.41 10.48 -8.47
N GLN A 230 -23.16 10.59 -7.16
CA GLN A 230 -22.98 9.42 -6.29
C GLN A 230 -24.30 8.99 -5.62
N TYR A 231 -24.88 7.90 -6.14
CA TYR A 231 -26.08 7.22 -5.59
C TYR A 231 -25.78 6.43 -4.30
N ASN A 232 -25.27 7.10 -3.26
CA ASN A 232 -25.00 6.53 -1.94
C ASN A 232 -26.15 6.81 -0.95
N VAL A 233 -27.38 6.42 -1.30
CA VAL A 233 -28.60 6.68 -0.50
C VAL A 233 -28.69 5.78 0.75
N TYR A 234 -28.02 4.63 0.73
CA TYR A 234 -28.09 3.63 1.80
C TYR A 234 -26.71 3.31 2.37
N ASP A 235 -26.61 3.28 3.70
CA ASP A 235 -25.38 2.94 4.42
C ASP A 235 -24.96 1.46 4.28
N LYS A 236 -25.89 0.60 3.85
CA LYS A 236 -25.68 -0.84 3.70
C LYS A 236 -26.17 -1.30 2.32
N GLY A 237 -25.40 -2.18 1.68
CA GLY A 237 -25.83 -2.84 0.45
C GLY A 237 -27.09 -3.69 0.68
N LEU A 238 -27.96 -3.76 -0.33
CA LEU A 238 -29.22 -4.51 -0.29
C LEU A 238 -29.02 -6.00 0.05
N PHE A 239 -27.88 -6.56 -0.32
CA PHE A 239 -27.50 -7.94 0.00
C PHE A 239 -26.36 -7.99 1.02
N THR A 240 -26.58 -8.66 2.14
CA THR A 240 -25.55 -8.98 3.15
C THR A 240 -24.51 -9.98 2.64
N ALA A 241 -24.71 -10.53 1.44
CA ALA A 241 -23.94 -11.62 0.87
C ALA A 241 -22.60 -11.21 0.26
N GLN A 242 -22.34 -9.94 -0.06
CA GLN A 242 -21.09 -9.56 -0.75
C GLN A 242 -19.81 -9.85 0.06
N PRO A 243 -19.69 -9.53 1.36
CA PRO A 243 -18.52 -9.92 2.14
C PRO A 243 -18.46 -11.44 2.38
N THR A 244 -19.61 -12.11 2.51
CA THR A 244 -19.68 -13.55 2.79
C THR A 244 -19.56 -14.43 1.54
N LEU A 245 -19.74 -13.89 0.33
CA LEU A 245 -19.61 -14.62 -0.95
C LEU A 245 -18.18 -15.15 -1.15
N SER A 246 -17.17 -14.41 -0.69
CA SER A 246 -15.77 -14.86 -0.72
C SER A 246 -15.46 -15.99 0.28
N THR A 247 -16.37 -16.26 1.22
CA THR A 247 -16.24 -17.25 2.29
C THR A 247 -17.39 -18.26 2.34
N LEU A 248 -18.32 -18.22 1.38
CA LEU A 248 -19.60 -18.93 1.48
C LEU A 248 -19.41 -20.44 1.58
N TYR A 249 -18.33 -20.95 0.99
CA TYR A 249 -17.81 -22.27 1.28
C TYR A 249 -16.30 -22.29 1.01
N ARG A 250 -15.49 -22.27 2.08
CA ARG A 250 -14.05 -22.51 2.01
C ARG A 250 -13.71 -23.65 2.98
N PRO A 251 -13.61 -24.90 2.50
CA PRO A 251 -13.24 -26.02 3.36
C PRO A 251 -11.87 -25.75 3.99
N LYS A 252 -11.80 -25.81 5.32
CA LYS A 252 -10.55 -25.65 6.07
C LYS A 252 -9.95 -27.03 6.24
N LYS A 253 -8.80 -27.26 5.61
CA LYS A 253 -8.11 -28.56 5.56
C LYS A 253 -7.86 -29.17 6.95
N ASP A 254 -7.71 -28.34 7.98
CA ASP A 254 -7.35 -28.77 9.32
C ASP A 254 -8.56 -29.08 10.22
N VAL A 255 -9.74 -28.52 9.93
CA VAL A 255 -10.92 -28.67 10.81
C VAL A 255 -11.62 -30.00 10.58
N ASP A 256 -11.68 -30.46 9.32
CA ASP A 256 -12.30 -31.75 8.99
C ASP A 256 -11.48 -32.95 9.51
N ALA A 257 -10.15 -32.79 9.61
CA ALA A 257 -9.25 -33.81 10.15
C ALA A 257 -9.45 -34.03 11.67
N GLU A 258 -9.70 -32.95 12.42
CA GLU A 258 -10.02 -33.03 13.86
C GLU A 258 -11.41 -33.62 14.13
N ILE A 259 -12.39 -33.36 13.26
CA ILE A 259 -13.79 -33.76 13.47
C ILE A 259 -14.06 -35.21 13.02
N TYR A 260 -13.48 -35.64 11.89
CA TYR A 260 -13.78 -36.94 11.30
C TYR A 260 -12.67 -37.99 11.46
N GLY A 261 -11.51 -37.63 12.00
CA GLY A 261 -10.46 -38.56 12.45
C GLY A 261 -9.88 -39.51 11.39
N VAL A 262 -10.23 -39.33 10.12
CA VAL A 262 -9.79 -40.17 9.00
C VAL A 262 -9.11 -39.26 7.98
N ASN A 263 -7.78 -39.21 8.03
CA ASN A 263 -6.98 -38.53 7.03
C ASN A 263 -7.22 -39.18 5.66
N ALA A 264 -7.88 -38.45 4.75
CA ALA A 264 -8.08 -38.89 3.36
C ALA A 264 -6.74 -39.28 2.70
N ASP A 265 -5.66 -38.60 3.09
CA ASP A 265 -4.29 -38.87 2.63
C ASP A 265 -3.77 -40.25 3.11
N GLU A 266 -4.12 -40.71 4.32
CA GLU A 266 -3.73 -42.04 4.82
C GLU A 266 -4.49 -43.18 4.13
N GLN A 267 -5.77 -42.97 3.79
CA GLN A 267 -6.54 -43.95 3.01
C GLN A 267 -6.04 -44.03 1.57
N LEU A 268 -5.69 -42.89 0.96
CA LEU A 268 -5.09 -42.83 -0.38
C LEU A 268 -3.71 -43.51 -0.41
N GLU A 269 -2.89 -43.33 0.60
CA GLU A 269 -1.62 -44.06 0.74
C GLU A 269 -1.83 -45.57 0.91
N LYS A 270 -2.80 -46.00 1.73
CA LYS A 270 -3.12 -47.42 1.90
C LYS A 270 -3.60 -48.04 0.59
N ILE A 271 -4.44 -47.36 -0.19
CA ILE A 271 -4.94 -47.85 -1.48
C ILE A 271 -3.80 -47.90 -2.51
N ARG A 272 -2.96 -46.86 -2.58
CA ARG A 272 -1.77 -46.82 -3.48
C ARG A 272 -0.73 -47.89 -3.18
N LYS A 273 -0.61 -48.35 -1.93
CA LYS A 273 0.32 -49.41 -1.52
C LYS A 273 -0.21 -50.82 -1.76
N THR A 274 -1.47 -51.00 -2.20
CA THR A 274 -1.98 -52.33 -2.55
C THR A 274 -1.67 -52.66 -4.02
N ASP A 275 -1.05 -53.82 -4.25
CA ASP A 275 -0.69 -54.33 -5.59
C ASP A 275 -1.89 -54.71 -6.49
N ARG A 276 -3.12 -54.38 -6.08
CA ARG A 276 -4.35 -54.74 -6.79
C ARG A 276 -4.54 -54.00 -8.14
N PHE A 277 -3.77 -52.94 -8.41
CA PHE A 277 -3.96 -52.07 -9.58
C PHE A 277 -2.68 -51.88 -10.43
N LYS A 278 -1.77 -52.85 -10.43
CA LYS A 278 -0.66 -52.89 -11.40
C LYS A 278 -1.11 -53.66 -12.66
N PRO A 279 -1.09 -53.05 -13.87
CA PRO A 279 -1.41 -53.76 -15.11
C PRO A 279 -0.21 -54.61 -15.58
N ASP A 280 -0.46 -55.85 -16.02
CA ASP A 280 0.59 -56.83 -16.39
C ASP A 280 1.37 -56.49 -17.67
N LYS A 281 0.90 -55.53 -18.48
CA LYS A 281 1.60 -55.05 -19.69
C LYS A 281 1.57 -53.52 -19.75
N ALA A 282 2.73 -52.91 -19.57
CA ALA A 282 2.93 -51.48 -19.79
C ALA A 282 3.10 -51.18 -21.30
N PHE A 283 2.66 -49.98 -21.70
CA PHE A 283 2.79 -49.46 -23.06
C PHE A 283 4.27 -49.24 -23.41
N ALA A 284 4.71 -49.75 -24.57
CA ALA A 284 6.10 -49.65 -24.99
C ALA A 284 6.51 -48.17 -25.13
N GLY A 285 7.48 -47.74 -24.31
CA GLY A 285 7.95 -46.35 -24.22
C GLY A 285 7.85 -45.73 -22.83
N ALA A 286 7.13 -46.35 -21.89
CA ALA A 286 7.12 -45.91 -20.49
C ALA A 286 8.23 -46.64 -19.70
N SER A 287 9.42 -46.04 -19.61
CA SER A 287 10.44 -46.52 -18.67
C SER A 287 9.96 -46.28 -17.23
N GLU A 288 9.95 -47.33 -16.42
CA GLU A 288 9.61 -47.30 -14.99
C GLU A 288 10.53 -46.33 -14.23
N ARG A 289 10.08 -45.08 -14.05
CA ARG A 289 10.66 -44.17 -13.07
C ARG A 289 9.58 -43.28 -12.50
N SER A 290 8.74 -43.86 -11.65
CA SER A 290 7.88 -43.11 -10.73
C SER A 290 8.74 -42.57 -9.57
N GLY A 291 9.57 -41.57 -9.86
CA GLY A 291 10.11 -40.69 -8.83
C GLY A 291 9.07 -39.62 -8.48
N THR A 292 8.95 -39.30 -7.20
CA THR A 292 8.10 -38.23 -6.66
C THR A 292 8.39 -36.92 -7.41
N ARG A 293 7.42 -36.43 -8.18
CA ARG A 293 7.57 -35.20 -8.97
C ARG A 293 7.46 -33.99 -8.05
N ASP A 294 8.55 -33.28 -7.86
CA ASP A 294 8.59 -32.01 -7.13
C ASP A 294 9.13 -30.90 -8.05
N GLY A 295 8.21 -30.25 -8.77
CA GLY A 295 8.52 -29.09 -9.63
C GLY A 295 7.83 -29.09 -11.01
N PRO A 296 7.65 -27.89 -11.62
CA PRO A 296 6.99 -27.75 -12.91
C PRO A 296 7.87 -28.25 -14.07
N VAL A 297 7.21 -28.78 -15.10
CA VAL A 297 7.77 -29.50 -16.26
C VAL A 297 8.84 -28.68 -16.99
N LYS A 298 10.05 -29.23 -17.09
CA LYS A 298 11.11 -28.72 -17.97
C LYS A 298 11.02 -29.44 -19.32
N PHE A 299 11.03 -28.68 -20.41
CA PHE A 299 11.09 -29.22 -21.76
C PHE A 299 12.55 -29.55 -22.10
N GLU A 300 12.84 -30.81 -22.41
CA GLU A 300 14.06 -31.19 -23.12
C GLU A 300 13.86 -30.86 -24.60
N LYS A 301 14.75 -30.03 -25.17
CA LYS A 301 14.75 -29.73 -26.60
C LYS A 301 15.27 -30.99 -27.32
N GLU A 302 14.37 -31.69 -28.01
CA GLU A 302 14.74 -32.76 -28.93
C GLU A 302 15.78 -32.26 -29.93
N ALA A 303 16.76 -33.11 -30.21
CA ALA A 303 17.86 -32.86 -31.13
C ALA A 303 17.32 -32.73 -32.56
N GLU A 304 17.01 -31.51 -32.97
CA GLU A 304 16.77 -31.14 -34.36
C GLU A 304 18.04 -31.38 -35.17
N GLU A 305 17.98 -32.43 -36.00
CA GLU A 305 18.41 -32.50 -37.40
C GLU A 305 19.64 -31.67 -37.78
N ALA A 306 20.67 -32.40 -38.20
CA ALA A 306 21.96 -31.91 -38.67
C ALA A 306 21.88 -30.63 -39.51
N ASP A 307 22.57 -29.59 -39.02
CA ASP A 307 22.85 -28.29 -39.66
C ASP A 307 23.09 -28.43 -41.18
N PRO A 308 22.08 -28.13 -42.03
CA PRO A 308 22.16 -28.31 -43.48
C PRO A 308 23.14 -27.36 -44.17
N PHE A 309 23.56 -26.29 -43.46
CA PHE A 309 24.38 -25.21 -44.01
C PHE A 309 25.82 -25.22 -43.47
N GLY A 310 26.15 -26.16 -42.57
CA GLY A 310 27.50 -26.35 -42.04
C GLY A 310 28.07 -25.12 -41.29
N LEU A 311 27.20 -24.23 -40.84
CA LEU A 311 27.53 -23.00 -40.13
C LEU A 311 28.13 -23.29 -38.75
N ASP A 312 27.72 -24.38 -38.10
CA ASP A 312 28.30 -24.79 -36.81
C ASP A 312 29.74 -25.27 -36.96
N ARG A 313 30.06 -25.95 -38.07
CA ARG A 313 31.46 -26.30 -38.41
C ARG A 313 32.29 -25.07 -38.75
N PHE A 314 31.70 -24.06 -39.39
CA PHE A 314 32.38 -22.81 -39.70
C PHE A 314 32.67 -22.00 -38.44
N MET A 315 31.69 -21.84 -37.56
CA MET A 315 31.82 -21.11 -36.29
C MET A 315 32.81 -21.79 -35.33
N THR A 316 32.84 -23.13 -35.29
CA THR A 316 33.84 -23.87 -34.48
C THR A 316 35.26 -23.74 -35.03
N LYS A 317 35.45 -23.66 -36.36
CA LYS A 317 36.77 -23.37 -36.98
C LYS A 317 37.27 -21.96 -36.67
N VAL A 318 36.39 -20.97 -36.75
CA VAL A 318 36.70 -19.57 -36.40
C VAL A 318 37.05 -19.44 -34.91
N LYS A 319 36.36 -20.19 -34.03
CA LYS A 319 36.66 -20.20 -32.59
C LYS A 319 37.99 -20.91 -32.25
N LYS A 320 38.40 -21.92 -33.02
CA LYS A 320 39.68 -22.61 -32.85
C LYS A 320 40.87 -21.87 -33.48
N GLY A 321 40.63 -20.98 -34.44
CA GLY A 321 41.64 -20.09 -35.02
C GLY A 321 41.91 -18.86 -34.14
N ARG A 322 42.54 -19.04 -32.98
CA ARG A 322 43.22 -17.96 -32.26
C ARG A 322 44.69 -18.35 -32.07
N LYS A 323 45.56 -17.55 -32.69
CA LYS A 323 46.99 -17.71 -33.01
C LYS A 323 47.26 -18.60 -34.21
#